data_AF-A0A1M5RGL7-F1
#
_entry.id   AF-A0A1M5RGL7-F1
#
_cell.length_a   1.000
_cell.length_b   1.000
_cell.length_c   1.000
_cell.angle_alpha   90.00
_cell.angle_beta   90.00
_cell.angle_gamma   90.00
#
_symmetry.space_group_name_H-M   'P 1'
#
loop_
_entity.id
_entity.type
_entity.pdbx_description
1 polymer ?
#
loop_
_entity_poly.entity_id
_entity_poly.type
_entity_poly.pdbx_seq_one_letter_code
_entity_poly.pdbx_strand_id
1 'polypeptide(L)'
;MDIITHKLNEIINIPNNHCVFDIETTGLSPKYNKVILIGILYIKNNQTIIQQFFAHNTDEEKEILFYFKEIFKNFKNHITFNGHRFDIPFLNQRFEKNNLNFFIDKNKNIDILKIVKPYKQKLGLENCKLKTVEKLIGIERKDTISGKESIDLYKKFELNKDENLKKKILLHNYEDIYYLGKLFKIKDIIDTNEKFIEINFLDNTYKLKLSSYKFIKNNFNLEYKTNYIIPINIEIYKDNYSIIGSKQTINIILHTMKGIDKSGNNIIYFEHDKIIPLKIGQLLIEENIKSLGEYLLKKNI
;
A
#
# COMPACT_ATOMS: atom_id res chain seq x y z
N MET A 1 -2.99 -32.59 -7.49
CA MET A 1 -2.67 -31.17 -7.77
C MET A 1 -1.38 -31.07 -8.58
N ASP A 2 -1.05 -29.88 -9.09
CA ASP A 2 0.24 -29.57 -9.70
C ASP A 2 1.03 -28.55 -8.86
N ILE A 3 2.35 -28.72 -8.85
CA ILE A 3 3.30 -27.72 -8.33
C ILE A 3 4.18 -27.25 -9.47
N ILE A 4 3.93 -26.05 -9.98
CA ILE A 4 4.75 -25.43 -11.02
C ILE A 4 5.78 -24.52 -10.35
N THR A 5 7.06 -24.66 -10.71
CA THR A 5 8.15 -23.82 -10.18
C THR A 5 8.85 -23.10 -11.31
N HIS A 6 8.86 -21.78 -11.24
CA HIS A 6 9.56 -20.90 -12.16
C HIS A 6 10.78 -20.31 -11.46
N LYS A 7 11.95 -20.45 -12.09
CA LYS A 7 13.20 -19.81 -11.66
C LYS A 7 13.52 -18.70 -12.63
N LEU A 8 13.56 -17.48 -12.13
CA LEU A 8 13.78 -16.30 -12.96
C LEU A 8 15.28 -15.98 -13.00
N ASN A 9 15.71 -15.41 -14.13
CA ASN A 9 17.09 -14.93 -14.30
C ASN A 9 17.31 -13.57 -13.66
N GLU A 10 16.25 -12.77 -13.50
CA GLU A 10 16.29 -11.50 -12.79
C GLU A 10 15.93 -11.69 -11.31
N ILE A 11 16.43 -10.78 -10.48
CA ILE A 11 16.08 -10.70 -9.06
C ILE A 11 15.05 -9.58 -8.89
N ILE A 12 13.84 -9.95 -8.48
CA ILE A 12 12.80 -8.99 -8.12
C ILE A 12 13.13 -8.39 -6.75
N ASN A 13 13.20 -7.06 -6.70
CA ASN A 13 13.54 -6.31 -5.49
C ASN A 13 12.34 -6.24 -4.52
N ILE A 14 12.18 -7.29 -3.71
CA ILE A 14 11.32 -7.30 -2.52
C ILE A 14 12.19 -7.33 -1.26
N PRO A 15 11.70 -6.86 -0.10
CA PRO A 15 12.52 -6.85 1.11
C PRO A 15 12.86 -8.26 1.60
N ASN A 16 14.02 -8.41 2.25
CA ASN A 16 14.46 -9.70 2.80
C ASN A 16 13.40 -10.30 3.75
N ASN A 17 13.31 -11.64 3.79
CA ASN A 17 12.32 -12.39 4.57
C ASN A 17 10.85 -12.05 4.26
N HIS A 18 10.57 -11.55 3.05
CA HIS A 18 9.22 -11.39 2.53
C HIS A 18 8.94 -12.40 1.42
N CYS A 19 7.69 -12.80 1.32
CA CYS A 19 7.13 -13.41 0.11
C CYS A 19 6.03 -12.50 -0.48
N VAL A 20 5.73 -12.68 -1.76
CA VAL A 20 4.56 -12.11 -2.42
C VAL A 20 3.63 -13.28 -2.72
N PHE A 21 2.33 -13.14 -2.50
CA PHE A 21 1.39 -14.19 -2.90
C PHE A 21 0.05 -13.62 -3.35
N ASP A 22 -0.67 -14.44 -4.10
CA ASP A 22 -2.01 -14.18 -4.62
C ASP A 22 -2.77 -15.51 -4.75
N ILE A 23 -4.10 -15.47 -4.65
CA ILE A 23 -4.96 -16.66 -4.72
C ILE A 23 -6.04 -16.56 -5.80
N GLU A 24 -6.31 -17.69 -6.46
CA GLU A 24 -7.55 -17.89 -7.21
C GLU A 24 -8.51 -18.77 -6.42
N THR A 25 -9.79 -18.46 -6.50
CA THR A 25 -10.84 -19.13 -5.74
C THR A 25 -12.01 -19.47 -6.64
N THR A 26 -12.93 -20.32 -6.21
CA THR A 26 -14.17 -20.59 -6.96
C THR A 26 -15.24 -19.51 -6.77
N GLY A 27 -14.93 -18.41 -6.06
CA GLY A 27 -15.83 -17.31 -5.76
C GLY A 27 -15.43 -16.55 -4.49
N LEU A 28 -16.18 -15.50 -4.14
CA LEU A 28 -15.73 -14.50 -3.16
C LEU A 28 -15.93 -14.87 -1.69
N SER A 29 -16.68 -15.94 -1.38
CA SER A 29 -17.03 -16.28 0.01
C SER A 29 -16.23 -17.47 0.51
N PRO A 30 -15.30 -17.32 1.47
CA PRO A 30 -14.56 -18.46 2.03
C PRO A 30 -15.46 -19.47 2.76
N LYS A 31 -16.70 -19.07 3.10
CA LYS A 31 -17.73 -19.96 3.63
C LYS A 31 -18.24 -20.97 2.60
N TYR A 32 -18.29 -20.64 1.32
CA TYR A 32 -18.90 -21.50 0.29
C TYR A 32 -17.92 -21.89 -0.82
N ASN A 33 -16.93 -21.04 -1.08
CA ASN A 33 -15.94 -21.20 -2.12
C ASN A 33 -14.64 -21.82 -1.57
N LYS A 34 -13.88 -22.43 -2.48
CA LYS A 34 -12.60 -23.07 -2.19
C LYS A 34 -11.47 -22.34 -2.94
N VAL A 35 -10.25 -22.46 -2.44
CA VAL A 35 -9.03 -22.05 -3.14
C VAL A 35 -8.71 -23.09 -4.21
N ILE A 36 -8.30 -22.63 -5.39
CA ILE A 36 -7.98 -23.49 -6.54
C ILE A 36 -6.57 -23.28 -7.08
N LEU A 37 -5.99 -22.11 -6.80
CA LEU A 37 -4.61 -21.79 -7.12
C LEU A 37 -4.06 -20.88 -6.02
N ILE A 38 -2.87 -21.19 -5.53
CA ILE A 38 -2.07 -20.25 -4.75
C ILE A 38 -0.74 -20.13 -5.46
N GLY A 39 -0.35 -18.90 -5.77
CA GLY A 39 1.01 -18.64 -6.21
C GLY A 39 1.78 -17.86 -5.15
N ILE A 40 3.08 -18.13 -5.05
CA ILE A 40 3.99 -17.48 -4.10
C ILE A 40 5.32 -17.17 -4.78
N LEU A 41 5.81 -15.95 -4.60
CA LEU A 41 7.10 -15.48 -5.05
C LEU A 41 8.00 -15.19 -3.85
N TYR A 42 9.25 -15.65 -3.92
CA TYR A 42 10.26 -15.38 -2.91
C TYR A 42 11.67 -15.42 -3.49
N ILE A 43 12.64 -14.89 -2.74
CA ILE A 43 14.06 -14.95 -3.09
C ILE A 43 14.73 -16.07 -2.31
N LYS A 44 15.43 -16.97 -3.02
CA LYS A 44 16.24 -18.03 -2.42
C LYS A 44 17.55 -18.13 -3.18
N ASN A 45 18.68 -18.13 -2.46
CA ASN A 45 20.02 -18.23 -3.04
C ASN A 45 20.27 -17.23 -4.19
N ASN A 46 19.90 -15.96 -3.98
CA ASN A 46 20.03 -14.88 -4.97
C ASN A 46 19.27 -15.14 -6.29
N GLN A 47 18.19 -15.92 -6.24
CA GLN A 47 17.32 -16.19 -7.38
C GLN A 47 15.86 -15.94 -7.00
N THR A 48 15.11 -15.29 -7.90
CA THR A 48 13.66 -15.18 -7.75
C THR A 48 13.00 -16.50 -8.15
N ILE A 49 12.17 -17.01 -7.26
CA ILE A 49 11.38 -18.23 -7.44
C ILE A 49 9.90 -17.85 -7.37
N ILE A 50 9.11 -18.33 -8.34
CA ILE A 50 7.64 -18.31 -8.28
C ILE A 50 7.16 -19.76 -8.26
N GLN A 51 6.35 -20.13 -7.28
CA GLN A 51 5.71 -21.44 -7.20
C GLN A 51 4.20 -21.28 -7.25
N GLN A 52 3.55 -22.15 -8.00
CA GLN A 52 2.10 -22.17 -8.19
C GLN A 52 1.57 -23.55 -7.83
N PHE A 53 0.63 -23.60 -6.88
CA PHE A 53 -0.05 -24.80 -6.41
C PHE A 53 -1.45 -24.84 -7.01
N PHE A 54 -1.64 -25.63 -8.06
CA PHE A 54 -2.88 -25.66 -8.85
C PHE A 54 -3.68 -26.93 -8.56
N ALA A 55 -4.94 -26.77 -8.16
CA ALA A 55 -5.86 -27.88 -7.94
C ALA A 55 -6.49 -28.34 -9.27
N HIS A 56 -6.50 -29.64 -9.54
CA HIS A 56 -7.18 -30.22 -10.71
C HIS A 56 -8.69 -30.33 -10.53
N ASN A 57 -9.14 -30.32 -9.28
CA ASN A 57 -10.52 -30.29 -8.84
C ASN A 57 -10.58 -29.70 -7.43
N THR A 58 -11.77 -29.29 -6.98
CA THR A 58 -11.90 -28.62 -5.69
C THR A 58 -11.59 -29.49 -4.47
N ASP A 59 -11.49 -30.82 -4.60
CA ASP A 59 -11.18 -31.71 -3.46
C ASP A 59 -9.70 -31.68 -3.08
N GLU A 60 -8.84 -31.16 -3.96
CA GLU A 60 -7.41 -30.99 -3.72
C GLU A 60 -7.08 -29.71 -2.92
N GLU A 61 -8.07 -28.92 -2.50
CA GLU A 61 -7.83 -27.66 -1.76
C GLU A 61 -6.97 -27.87 -0.51
N LYS A 62 -7.22 -28.94 0.26
CA LYS A 62 -6.44 -29.23 1.48
C LYS A 62 -4.95 -29.42 1.17
N GLU A 63 -4.65 -30.02 0.02
CA GLU A 63 -3.28 -30.28 -0.42
C GLU A 63 -2.58 -28.97 -0.79
N ILE A 64 -3.19 -28.12 -1.63
CA ILE A 64 -2.59 -26.82 -2.00
C ILE A 64 -2.36 -25.92 -0.77
N LEU A 65 -3.30 -25.91 0.19
CA LEU A 65 -3.18 -25.15 1.43
C LEU A 65 -2.02 -25.66 2.28
N PHE A 66 -1.86 -26.99 2.38
CA PHE A 66 -0.77 -27.60 3.13
C PHE A 66 0.59 -27.21 2.55
N TYR A 67 0.80 -27.36 1.24
CA TYR A 67 2.07 -27.02 0.61
C TYR A 67 2.38 -25.52 0.71
N PHE A 68 1.39 -24.66 0.45
CA PHE A 68 1.56 -23.22 0.63
C PHE A 68 1.95 -22.87 2.07
N LYS A 69 1.28 -23.45 3.08
CA LYS A 69 1.61 -23.26 4.50
C LYS A 69 3.08 -23.61 4.79
N GLU A 70 3.56 -24.77 4.32
CA GLU A 70 4.93 -25.20 4.60
C GLU A 70 5.99 -24.28 3.98
N ILE A 71 5.72 -23.72 2.80
CA ILE A 71 6.61 -22.72 2.20
C ILE A 71 6.50 -21.38 2.93
N PHE A 72 5.27 -20.92 3.20
CA PHE A 72 5.00 -19.61 3.79
C PHE A 72 5.66 -19.42 5.16
N LYS A 73 5.75 -20.48 5.98
CA LYS A 73 6.40 -20.47 7.30
C LYS A 73 7.85 -19.98 7.29
N ASN A 74 8.54 -20.06 6.15
CA ASN A 74 9.93 -19.62 6.01
C ASN A 74 10.07 -18.09 5.96
N PHE A 75 8.96 -17.34 5.86
CA PHE A 75 8.95 -15.89 5.73
C PHE A 75 8.37 -15.22 6.96
N LYS A 76 8.95 -14.07 7.33
CA LYS A 76 8.49 -13.28 8.47
C LYS A 76 7.36 -12.34 8.07
N ASN A 77 7.35 -11.86 6.83
CA ASN A 77 6.40 -10.88 6.32
C ASN A 77 5.91 -11.29 4.93
N HIS A 78 4.86 -10.63 4.45
CA HIS A 78 4.30 -10.92 3.14
C HIS A 78 3.76 -9.65 2.46
N ILE A 79 3.68 -9.70 1.14
CA ILE A 79 3.18 -8.63 0.28
C ILE A 79 2.00 -9.18 -0.52
N THR A 80 0.91 -8.42 -0.58
CA THR A 80 -0.30 -8.77 -1.33
C THR A 80 -0.89 -7.53 -1.99
N PHE A 81 -1.83 -7.72 -2.92
CA PHE A 81 -2.66 -6.64 -3.43
C PHE A 81 -4.09 -6.82 -2.95
N ASN A 82 -4.57 -5.95 -2.04
CA ASN A 82 -5.87 -6.09 -1.37
C ASN A 82 -6.03 -7.34 -0.48
N GLY A 83 -4.93 -8.05 -0.18
CA GLY A 83 -4.95 -9.29 0.61
C GLY A 83 -5.42 -9.11 2.04
N HIS A 84 -5.35 -7.91 2.60
CA HIS A 84 -5.89 -7.66 3.94
C HIS A 84 -7.43 -7.84 3.98
N ARG A 85 -8.11 -7.51 2.88
CA ARG A 85 -9.58 -7.60 2.75
C ARG A 85 -10.03 -8.93 2.16
N PHE A 86 -9.22 -9.57 1.32
CA PHE A 86 -9.62 -10.77 0.60
C PHE A 86 -8.74 -11.98 0.93
N ASP A 87 -7.54 -12.05 0.37
CA ASP A 87 -6.69 -13.26 0.36
C ASP A 87 -6.44 -13.84 1.76
N ILE A 88 -5.99 -13.00 2.70
CA ILE A 88 -5.63 -13.42 4.05
C ILE A 88 -6.85 -13.94 4.84
N PRO A 89 -7.97 -13.18 4.97
CA PRO A 89 -9.16 -13.73 5.63
C PRO A 89 -9.73 -14.96 4.91
N PHE A 90 -9.61 -15.04 3.58
CA PHE A 90 -10.04 -16.22 2.83
C PHE A 90 -9.22 -17.45 3.22
N LEU A 91 -7.89 -17.36 3.13
CA LEU A 91 -6.97 -18.43 3.50
C LEU A 91 -7.14 -18.86 4.97
N ASN A 92 -7.23 -17.92 5.91
CA ASN A 92 -7.39 -18.24 7.34
C ASN A 92 -8.66 -19.07 7.60
N GLN A 93 -9.80 -18.73 6.99
CA GLN A 93 -11.02 -19.53 7.13
C GLN A 93 -10.90 -20.89 6.42
N ARG A 94 -10.19 -20.98 5.30
CA ARG A 94 -9.99 -22.26 4.61
C ARG A 94 -8.99 -23.17 5.33
N PHE A 95 -7.97 -22.63 6.00
CA PHE A 95 -7.09 -23.40 6.88
C PHE A 95 -7.88 -24.04 8.03
N GLU A 96 -8.69 -23.24 8.72
CA GLU A 96 -9.56 -23.71 9.81
C GLU A 96 -10.49 -24.84 9.33
N LYS A 97 -11.22 -24.62 8.23
CA LYS A 97 -12.13 -25.63 7.66
C LYS A 97 -11.47 -26.94 7.25
N ASN A 98 -10.20 -26.88 6.84
CA ASN A 98 -9.43 -28.06 6.44
C ASN A 98 -8.64 -28.69 7.60
N ASN A 99 -8.89 -28.25 8.85
CA ASN A 99 -8.18 -28.67 10.06
C ASN A 99 -6.66 -28.50 9.96
N LEU A 100 -6.22 -27.46 9.25
CA LEU A 100 -4.82 -27.07 9.16
C LEU A 100 -4.55 -26.01 10.23
N ASN A 101 -3.93 -26.40 11.34
CA ASN A 101 -3.56 -25.48 12.42
C ASN A 101 -2.50 -24.47 11.91
N PHE A 102 -2.98 -23.34 11.39
CA PHE A 102 -2.17 -22.28 10.81
C PHE A 102 -3.00 -21.00 10.65
N PHE A 103 -2.34 -19.85 10.81
CA PHE A 103 -2.97 -18.55 10.72
C PHE A 103 -1.99 -17.53 10.14
N ILE A 104 -2.42 -16.79 9.13
CA ILE A 104 -1.67 -15.69 8.54
C ILE A 104 -2.03 -14.39 9.27
N ASP A 105 -1.01 -13.80 9.90
CA ASP A 105 -1.13 -12.54 10.63
C ASP A 105 -1.15 -11.33 9.68
N LYS A 106 -2.32 -10.67 9.60
CA LYS A 106 -2.52 -9.48 8.75
C LYS A 106 -1.59 -8.31 9.08
N ASN A 107 -1.05 -8.23 10.29
CA ASN A 107 -0.17 -7.13 10.71
C ASN A 107 1.22 -7.23 10.06
N LYS A 108 1.58 -8.42 9.56
CA LYS A 108 2.83 -8.68 8.82
C LYS A 108 2.69 -8.51 7.31
N ASN A 109 1.53 -8.02 6.86
CA ASN A 109 1.21 -7.80 5.45
C ASN A 109 1.56 -6.37 5.02
N ILE A 110 2.29 -6.26 3.91
CA ILE A 110 2.37 -5.04 3.13
C ILE A 110 1.32 -5.14 2.01
N ASP A 111 0.17 -4.51 2.24
CA ASP A 111 -0.91 -4.45 1.25
C ASP A 111 -0.70 -3.26 0.29
N ILE A 112 -0.33 -3.55 -0.96
CA ILE A 112 -0.03 -2.52 -1.96
C ILE A 112 -1.24 -1.64 -2.26
N LEU A 113 -2.47 -2.19 -2.23
CA LEU A 113 -3.66 -1.38 -2.44
C LEU A 113 -3.84 -0.35 -1.33
N LYS A 114 -3.55 -0.71 -0.07
CA LYS A 114 -3.60 0.24 1.05
C LYS A 114 -2.57 1.35 0.91
N ILE A 115 -1.41 1.05 0.33
CA ILE A 115 -0.35 2.04 0.08
C ILE A 115 -0.77 3.00 -1.04
N VAL A 116 -1.30 2.49 -2.14
CA VAL A 116 -1.60 3.29 -3.34
C VAL A 116 -2.88 4.11 -3.19
N LYS A 117 -3.91 3.56 -2.52
CA LYS A 117 -5.24 4.15 -2.47
C LYS A 117 -5.29 5.61 -1.95
N PRO A 118 -4.55 6.01 -0.89
CA PRO A 118 -4.48 7.40 -0.45
C PRO A 118 -3.92 8.36 -1.51
N TYR A 119 -3.12 7.87 -2.44
CA TYR A 119 -2.47 8.66 -3.48
C TYR A 119 -3.18 8.61 -4.83
N LYS A 120 -4.37 7.98 -4.92
CA LYS A 120 -5.12 7.82 -6.17
C LYS A 120 -5.16 9.09 -7.03
N GLN A 121 -5.54 10.21 -6.43
CA GLN A 121 -5.65 11.49 -7.14
C GLN A 121 -4.28 12.04 -7.57
N LYS A 122 -3.29 12.01 -6.68
CA LYS A 122 -1.92 12.49 -6.97
C LYS A 122 -1.23 11.65 -8.06
N LEU A 123 -1.54 10.36 -8.12
CA LEU A 123 -1.04 9.44 -9.13
C LEU A 123 -1.85 9.47 -10.44
N GLY A 124 -2.88 10.31 -10.56
CA GLY A 124 -3.71 10.40 -11.77
C GLY A 124 -4.49 9.11 -12.08
N LEU A 125 -4.75 8.27 -11.07
CA LEU A 125 -5.36 6.97 -11.27
C LEU A 125 -6.89 7.08 -11.43
N GLU A 126 -7.43 6.55 -12.54
CA GLU A 126 -8.89 6.39 -12.72
C GLU A 126 -9.51 5.49 -11.64
N ASN A 127 -8.80 4.42 -11.27
CA ASN A 127 -9.17 3.46 -10.24
C ASN A 127 -7.90 2.80 -9.66
N CYS A 128 -8.03 2.08 -8.55
CA CYS A 128 -6.92 1.40 -7.89
C CYS A 128 -6.94 -0.12 -8.14
N LYS A 129 -7.36 -0.58 -9.32
CA LYS A 129 -7.20 -2.00 -9.69
C LYS A 129 -5.74 -2.27 -10.00
N LEU A 130 -5.26 -3.49 -9.72
CA LEU A 130 -3.85 -3.88 -9.91
C LEU A 130 -3.33 -3.48 -11.30
N LYS A 131 -4.00 -3.94 -12.36
CA LYS A 131 -3.67 -3.61 -13.76
C LYS A 131 -3.59 -2.10 -14.05
N THR A 132 -4.41 -1.27 -13.40
CA THR A 132 -4.38 0.19 -13.57
C THR A 132 -3.17 0.80 -12.86
N VAL A 133 -2.83 0.31 -11.66
CA VAL A 133 -1.65 0.77 -10.91
C VAL A 133 -0.35 0.35 -11.61
N GLU A 134 -0.30 -0.86 -12.16
CA GLU A 134 0.85 -1.39 -12.89
C GLU A 134 1.24 -0.53 -14.11
N LYS A 135 0.28 0.06 -14.80
CA LYS A 135 0.54 0.97 -15.92
C LYS A 135 1.37 2.20 -15.51
N LEU A 136 1.30 2.64 -14.24
CA LEU A 136 2.13 3.75 -13.75
C LEU A 136 3.63 3.45 -13.83
N ILE A 137 4.01 2.17 -13.80
CA ILE A 137 5.40 1.73 -13.85
C ILE A 137 5.77 1.06 -15.18
N GLY A 138 4.94 1.28 -16.21
CA GLY A 138 5.19 0.80 -17.57
C GLY A 138 5.06 -0.72 -17.73
N ILE A 139 4.30 -1.40 -16.86
CA ILE A 139 4.05 -2.83 -17.00
C ILE A 139 3.01 -3.08 -18.09
N GLU A 140 3.36 -3.99 -18.99
CA GLU A 140 2.48 -4.53 -20.03
C GLU A 140 2.27 -6.02 -19.80
N ARG A 141 1.01 -6.45 -19.75
CA ARG A 141 0.61 -7.82 -19.44
C ARG A 141 0.30 -8.62 -20.71
N LYS A 142 0.56 -9.93 -20.67
CA LYS A 142 0.02 -10.88 -21.64
C LYS A 142 -1.31 -11.45 -21.18
N ASP A 143 -1.56 -11.48 -19.88
CA ASP A 143 -2.80 -11.92 -19.28
C ASP A 143 -3.99 -11.05 -19.70
N THR A 144 -4.96 -11.69 -20.34
CA THR A 144 -6.17 -11.06 -20.84
C THR A 144 -7.40 -11.28 -19.96
N ILE A 145 -7.31 -12.10 -18.90
CA ILE A 145 -8.49 -12.48 -18.11
C ILE A 145 -8.61 -11.66 -16.83
N SER A 146 -9.81 -11.61 -16.28
CA SER A 146 -10.13 -11.09 -14.96
C SER A 146 -10.33 -12.24 -13.96
N GLY A 147 -10.28 -11.95 -12.66
CA GLY A 147 -10.57 -12.96 -11.63
C GLY A 147 -11.96 -13.58 -11.75
N LYS A 148 -12.96 -12.85 -12.29
CA LYS A 148 -14.28 -13.45 -12.58
C LYS A 148 -14.20 -14.47 -13.71
N GLU A 149 -13.47 -14.15 -14.78
CA GLU A 149 -13.25 -15.08 -15.89
C GLU A 149 -12.41 -16.28 -15.45
N SER A 150 -11.42 -16.09 -14.58
CA SER A 150 -10.62 -17.16 -13.96
C SER A 150 -11.51 -18.23 -13.32
N ILE A 151 -12.52 -17.81 -12.53
CA ILE A 151 -13.52 -18.71 -11.93
C ILE A 151 -14.26 -19.52 -13.01
N ASP A 152 -14.76 -18.87 -14.06
CA ASP A 152 -15.56 -19.53 -15.08
C ASP A 152 -14.72 -20.46 -15.97
N LEU A 153 -13.46 -20.10 -16.22
CA LEU A 153 -12.49 -20.96 -16.90
C LEU A 153 -12.15 -22.18 -16.04
N TYR A 154 -12.02 -22.03 -14.72
CA TYR A 154 -11.73 -23.16 -13.83
C TYR A 154 -12.88 -24.16 -13.80
N LYS A 155 -14.14 -23.69 -13.72
CA LYS A 155 -15.31 -24.57 -13.79
C LYS A 155 -15.33 -25.41 -15.08
N LYS A 156 -14.98 -24.79 -16.21
CA LYS A 156 -14.88 -25.51 -17.50
C LYS A 156 -13.73 -26.52 -17.46
N PHE A 157 -12.55 -26.10 -17.00
CA PHE A 157 -11.39 -26.96 -16.83
C PHE A 157 -11.69 -28.17 -15.94
N GLU A 158 -12.40 -27.99 -14.82
CA GLU A 158 -12.71 -29.08 -13.90
C GLU A 158 -13.54 -30.18 -14.59
N LEU A 159 -14.42 -29.81 -15.52
CA LEU A 159 -15.27 -30.73 -16.30
C LEU A 159 -14.53 -31.41 -17.45
N ASN A 160 -13.75 -30.66 -18.23
CA ASN A 160 -13.20 -31.14 -19.50
C ASN A 160 -11.68 -31.39 -19.51
N LYS A 161 -10.98 -31.00 -18.44
CA LYS A 161 -9.52 -31.06 -18.28
C LYS A 161 -8.74 -30.42 -19.45
N ASP A 162 -9.29 -29.36 -20.05
CA ASP A 162 -8.64 -28.64 -21.14
C ASP A 162 -7.41 -27.86 -20.63
N GLU A 163 -6.22 -28.34 -21.01
CA GLU A 163 -4.93 -27.75 -20.66
C GLU A 163 -4.77 -26.29 -21.13
N ASN A 164 -5.49 -25.84 -22.15
CA ASN A 164 -5.45 -24.44 -22.57
C ASN A 164 -6.14 -23.52 -21.54
N LEU A 165 -7.20 -24.00 -20.87
CA LEU A 165 -7.87 -23.25 -19.80
C LEU A 165 -6.95 -23.14 -18.59
N LYS A 166 -6.31 -24.25 -18.21
CA LYS A 166 -5.32 -24.28 -17.13
C LYS A 166 -4.15 -23.34 -17.40
N LYS A 167 -3.58 -23.35 -18.61
CA LYS A 167 -2.51 -22.40 -19.01
C LYS A 167 -2.93 -20.94 -18.85
N LYS A 168 -4.17 -20.58 -19.20
CA LYS A 168 -4.68 -19.21 -19.03
C LYS A 168 -4.79 -18.82 -17.55
N ILE A 169 -5.32 -19.70 -16.70
CA ILE A 169 -5.45 -19.46 -15.26
C ILE A 169 -4.06 -19.34 -14.60
N LEU A 170 -3.14 -20.24 -14.94
CA LEU A 170 -1.76 -20.20 -14.44
C LEU A 170 -1.05 -18.92 -14.89
N LEU A 171 -1.23 -18.48 -16.14
CA LEU A 171 -0.64 -17.24 -16.64
C LEU A 171 -1.17 -16.02 -15.90
N HIS A 172 -2.48 -15.95 -15.64
CA HIS A 172 -3.10 -14.87 -14.88
C HIS A 172 -2.45 -14.68 -13.50
N ASN A 173 -2.49 -15.74 -12.70
CA ASN A 173 -1.92 -15.73 -11.35
C ASN A 173 -0.38 -15.53 -11.37
N TYR A 174 0.33 -16.12 -12.35
CA TYR A 174 1.77 -15.91 -12.49
C TYR A 174 2.09 -14.42 -12.70
N GLU A 175 1.40 -13.77 -13.64
CA GLU A 175 1.61 -12.34 -13.93
C GLU A 175 1.17 -11.47 -12.76
N ASP A 176 0.07 -11.79 -12.06
CA ASP A 176 -0.36 -11.08 -10.85
C ASP A 176 0.74 -11.05 -9.80
N ILE A 177 1.39 -12.18 -9.52
CA ILE A 177 2.43 -12.28 -8.49
C ILE A 177 3.74 -11.65 -8.95
N TYR A 178 4.17 -11.96 -10.18
CA TYR A 178 5.40 -11.46 -10.76
C TYR A 178 5.40 -9.93 -10.83
N TYR A 179 4.32 -9.35 -11.35
CA TYR A 179 4.19 -7.91 -11.47
C TYR A 179 3.88 -7.24 -10.13
N LEU A 180 3.19 -7.90 -9.20
CA LEU A 180 3.04 -7.37 -7.84
C LEU A 180 4.38 -7.26 -7.12
N GLY A 181 5.28 -8.24 -7.29
CA GLY A 181 6.65 -8.16 -6.78
C GLY A 181 7.40 -6.95 -7.34
N LYS A 182 7.30 -6.71 -8.66
CA LYS A 182 7.87 -5.52 -9.31
C LYS A 182 7.19 -4.22 -8.88
N LEU A 183 5.90 -4.26 -8.59
CA LEU A 183 5.09 -3.11 -8.18
C LEU A 183 5.45 -2.64 -6.77
N PHE A 184 6.16 -3.41 -5.97
CA PHE A 184 6.62 -2.98 -4.64
C PHE A 184 7.37 -1.62 -4.68
N LYS A 185 8.09 -1.32 -5.77
CA LYS A 185 8.78 -0.04 -6.03
C LYS A 185 7.85 1.17 -6.19
N ILE A 186 6.53 0.98 -6.25
CA ILE A 186 5.56 2.08 -6.28
C ILE A 186 5.68 2.97 -5.04
N LYS A 187 6.20 2.43 -3.94
CA LYS A 187 6.56 3.21 -2.74
C LYS A 187 7.59 4.28 -3.09
N ASP A 188 8.62 3.94 -3.85
CA ASP A 188 9.67 4.88 -4.24
C ASP A 188 9.09 6.02 -5.08
N ILE A 189 8.14 5.72 -5.99
CA ILE A 189 7.43 6.72 -6.82
C ILE A 189 6.52 7.62 -5.97
N ILE A 190 5.82 7.03 -5.01
CA ILE A 190 5.00 7.80 -4.07
C ILE A 190 5.90 8.72 -3.26
N ASP A 191 7.02 8.21 -2.76
CA ASP A 191 8.00 8.98 -1.99
C ASP A 191 8.67 10.05 -2.86
N THR A 192 9.00 9.80 -4.15
CA THR A 192 9.59 10.83 -5.04
C THR A 192 8.61 11.93 -5.39
N ASN A 193 7.32 11.63 -5.51
CA ASN A 193 6.27 12.63 -5.74
C ASN A 193 5.88 13.39 -4.47
N GLU A 194 6.42 13.01 -3.32
CA GLU A 194 6.20 13.72 -2.08
C GLU A 194 7.30 14.74 -1.83
N LYS A 195 6.87 16.00 -1.73
CA LYS A 195 7.74 17.09 -1.28
C LYS A 195 8.08 16.86 0.18
N PHE A 196 9.27 16.34 0.42
CA PHE A 196 9.89 16.38 1.74
C PHE A 196 10.46 17.77 1.99
N ILE A 197 10.34 18.23 3.23
CA ILE A 197 11.05 19.39 3.73
C ILE A 197 12.27 18.86 4.46
N GLU A 198 13.45 19.31 4.05
CA GLU A 198 14.68 19.06 4.79
C GLU A 198 14.86 20.14 5.84
N ILE A 199 15.02 19.73 7.09
CA ILE A 199 15.45 20.57 8.22
C ILE A 199 16.78 20.04 8.74
N ASN A 200 17.61 20.92 9.28
CA ASN A 200 18.86 20.54 9.93
C ASN A 200 18.69 20.74 11.43
N PHE A 201 18.86 19.69 12.23
CA PHE A 201 18.70 19.77 13.67
C PHE A 201 19.80 18.94 14.34
N LEU A 202 20.57 19.56 15.25
CA LEU A 202 21.67 18.91 15.98
C LEU A 202 22.59 18.10 15.05
N ASP A 203 23.11 18.77 14.02
CA ASP A 203 24.02 18.21 13.00
C ASP A 203 23.46 17.07 12.14
N ASN A 204 22.15 16.80 12.22
CA ASN A 204 21.47 15.80 11.41
C ASN A 204 20.45 16.44 10.47
N THR A 205 20.36 15.93 9.25
CA THR A 205 19.31 16.33 8.30
C THR A 205 18.11 15.41 8.45
N TYR A 206 16.94 15.97 8.75
CA TYR A 206 15.68 15.24 8.82
C TYR A 206 14.82 15.57 7.61
N LYS A 207 14.37 14.51 6.92
CA LYS A 207 13.33 14.61 5.90
C LYS A 207 11.96 14.53 6.57
N LEU A 208 11.22 15.62 6.48
CA LEU A 208 9.87 15.77 7.02
C LEU A 208 8.84 15.72 5.91
N LYS A 209 7.76 15.00 6.15
CA LYS A 209 6.61 14.90 5.26
C LYS A 209 5.38 15.41 5.97
N LEU A 210 4.64 16.33 5.34
CA LEU A 210 3.33 16.75 5.83
C LEU A 210 2.36 15.56 5.79
N SER A 211 2.06 14.97 6.95
CA SER A 211 1.22 13.77 7.08
C SER A 211 -0.26 14.11 7.15
N SER A 212 -0.62 15.21 7.81
CA SER A 212 -1.99 15.69 7.90
C SER A 212 -2.07 17.17 8.29
N TYR A 213 -3.22 17.80 8.03
CA TYR A 213 -3.54 19.12 8.57
C TYR A 213 -5.03 19.25 8.85
N LYS A 214 -5.40 19.99 9.90
CA LYS A 214 -6.81 20.17 10.31
C LYS A 214 -7.01 21.38 11.19
N PHE A 215 -8.24 21.89 11.21
CA PHE A 215 -8.67 22.86 12.21
C PHE A 215 -9.03 22.16 13.53
N ILE A 216 -8.56 22.72 14.64
CA ILE A 216 -8.97 22.36 16.01
C ILE A 216 -9.29 23.67 16.74
N LYS A 217 -10.58 23.93 17.00
CA LYS A 217 -11.06 25.21 17.55
C LYS A 217 -10.58 26.40 16.69
N ASN A 218 -9.79 27.32 17.26
CA ASN A 218 -9.23 28.48 16.57
C ASN A 218 -7.82 28.22 16.00
N ASN A 219 -7.33 26.98 16.12
CA ASN A 219 -6.01 26.62 15.66
C ASN A 219 -6.07 25.81 14.36
N PHE A 220 -5.07 26.00 13.51
CA PHE A 220 -4.81 25.14 12.37
C PHE A 220 -3.54 24.33 12.63
N ASN A 221 -3.69 23.02 12.72
CA ASN A 221 -2.62 22.10 13.07
C ASN A 221 -2.07 21.46 11.81
N LEU A 222 -0.76 21.49 11.66
CA LEU A 222 0.01 20.80 10.63
C LEU A 222 0.86 19.72 11.31
N GLU A 223 0.69 18.46 10.90
CA GLU A 223 1.50 17.35 11.40
C GLU A 223 2.53 16.95 10.33
N TYR A 224 3.80 16.97 10.69
CA TYR A 224 4.90 16.47 9.90
C TYR A 224 5.45 15.18 10.51
N LYS A 225 5.82 14.22 9.67
CA LYS A 225 6.45 12.96 10.07
C LYS A 225 7.81 12.79 9.44
N THR A 226 8.71 12.15 10.18
CA THR A 226 10.01 11.68 9.70
C THR A 226 10.18 10.21 10.03
N ASN A 227 11.03 9.52 9.28
CA ASN A 227 11.37 8.13 9.53
C ASN A 227 12.36 7.98 10.70
N TYR A 228 13.02 9.08 11.11
CA TYR A 228 14.02 9.07 12.17
C TYR A 228 13.47 9.59 13.50
N ILE A 229 14.00 9.09 14.61
CA ILE A 229 13.68 9.62 15.93
C ILE A 229 14.42 10.95 16.10
N ILE A 230 13.66 12.01 16.36
CA ILE A 230 14.19 13.30 16.79
C ILE A 230 14.69 13.11 18.22
N PRO A 231 16.00 13.33 18.49
CA PRO A 231 16.65 12.92 19.72
C PRO A 231 16.21 13.75 20.93
N ILE A 232 15.68 14.96 20.70
CA ILE A 232 15.24 15.90 21.73
C ILE A 232 13.89 16.46 21.33
N ASN A 233 13.00 16.69 22.30
CA ASN A 233 11.76 17.38 22.04
C ASN A 233 12.03 18.81 21.53
N ILE A 234 11.32 19.20 20.48
CA ILE A 234 11.36 20.57 19.96
C ILE A 234 10.18 21.29 20.57
N GLU A 235 10.41 22.40 21.27
CA GLU A 235 9.34 23.19 21.89
C GLU A 235 9.60 24.67 21.62
N ILE A 236 8.94 25.21 20.59
CA ILE A 236 9.08 26.60 20.17
C ILE A 236 7.73 27.27 20.30
N TYR A 237 7.67 28.35 21.07
CA TYR A 237 6.46 29.14 21.29
C TYR A 237 6.65 30.56 20.76
N LYS A 238 5.73 31.02 19.92
CA LYS A 238 5.62 32.37 19.39
C LYS A 238 4.19 32.87 19.59
N ASP A 239 3.98 34.17 19.45
CA ASP A 239 2.70 34.81 19.74
C ASP A 239 1.53 34.22 18.93
N ASN A 240 1.80 33.85 17.68
CA ASN A 240 0.80 33.37 16.72
C ASN A 240 0.97 31.90 16.33
N TYR A 241 2.04 31.21 16.73
CA TYR A 241 2.19 29.77 16.46
C TYR A 241 3.09 29.05 17.47
N SER A 242 3.00 27.73 17.49
CA SER A 242 3.92 26.87 18.23
C SER A 242 4.41 25.72 17.37
N ILE A 243 5.66 25.29 17.56
CA ILE A 243 6.24 24.11 16.91
C ILE A 243 6.62 23.12 18.02
N ILE A 244 6.00 21.95 17.98
CA ILE A 244 6.18 20.90 18.99
C ILE A 244 6.61 19.60 18.30
N GLY A 245 7.86 19.20 18.50
CA GLY A 245 8.45 17.98 17.97
C GLY A 245 8.66 16.94 19.06
N SER A 246 8.27 15.70 18.80
CA SER A 246 8.62 14.55 19.65
C SER A 246 8.67 13.27 18.82
N LYS A 247 9.62 12.37 19.15
CA LYS A 247 9.82 11.10 18.45
C LYS A 247 9.94 11.30 16.93
N GLN A 248 8.98 10.84 16.15
CA GLN A 248 8.98 10.88 14.67
C GLN A 248 8.04 11.97 14.13
N THR A 249 7.57 12.89 14.97
CA THR A 249 6.53 13.86 14.63
C THR A 249 6.94 15.28 14.98
N ILE A 250 6.61 16.24 14.11
CA ILE A 250 6.67 17.68 14.39
C ILE A 250 5.31 18.28 14.08
N ASN A 251 4.70 18.95 15.06
CA ASN A 251 3.42 19.61 14.93
C ASN A 251 3.63 21.13 14.90
N ILE A 252 3.04 21.80 13.92
CA ILE A 252 2.91 23.25 13.90
C ILE A 252 1.46 23.59 14.25
N ILE A 253 1.26 24.38 15.29
CA ILE A 253 -0.05 24.85 15.74
C ILE A 253 -0.12 26.33 15.42
N LEU A 254 -0.92 26.69 14.42
CA LEU A 254 -1.12 28.09 14.00
C LEU A 254 -2.36 28.65 14.69
N HIS A 255 -2.25 29.78 15.38
CA HIS A 255 -3.40 30.55 15.82
C HIS A 255 -3.98 31.31 14.63
N THR A 256 -5.24 31.00 14.27
CA THR A 256 -5.87 31.54 13.06
C THR A 256 -6.93 32.59 13.36
N MET A 257 -7.05 33.54 12.46
CA MET A 257 -8.03 34.62 12.51
C MET A 257 -9.09 34.44 11.43
N LYS A 258 -10.25 35.04 11.64
CA LYS A 258 -11.37 35.05 10.68
C LYS A 258 -11.55 36.44 10.10
N GLY A 259 -11.89 36.50 8.82
CA GLY A 259 -12.15 37.75 8.11
C GLY A 259 -13.05 37.54 6.90
N ILE A 260 -13.23 38.60 6.11
CA ILE A 260 -14.05 38.60 4.89
C ILE A 260 -13.20 39.15 3.74
N ASP A 261 -13.22 38.50 2.57
CA ASP A 261 -12.52 39.00 1.38
C ASP A 261 -13.32 40.10 0.66
N LYS A 262 -12.72 40.69 -0.39
CA LYS A 262 -13.37 41.73 -1.20
C LYS A 262 -14.65 41.26 -1.91
N SER A 263 -14.83 39.95 -2.04
CA SER A 263 -16.00 39.32 -2.66
C SER A 263 -17.04 38.87 -1.64
N GLY A 264 -16.85 39.17 -0.34
CA GLY A 264 -17.78 38.81 0.72
C GLY A 264 -17.61 37.38 1.26
N ASN A 265 -16.58 36.63 0.84
CA ASN A 265 -16.35 35.27 1.32
C ASN A 265 -15.68 35.27 2.69
N ASN A 266 -16.12 34.36 3.57
CA ASN A 266 -15.43 34.11 4.83
C ASN A 266 -14.03 33.53 4.59
N ILE A 267 -13.01 34.15 5.18
CA ILE A 267 -11.63 33.69 5.16
C ILE A 267 -11.21 33.22 6.55
N ILE A 268 -10.48 32.11 6.62
CA ILE A 268 -9.62 31.81 7.76
C ILE A 268 -8.18 32.01 7.32
N TYR A 269 -7.44 32.85 8.03
CA TYR A 269 -6.08 33.22 7.68
C TYR A 269 -5.14 33.13 8.88
N PHE A 270 -3.85 33.03 8.58
CA PHE A 270 -2.77 33.20 9.54
C PHE A 270 -2.10 34.55 9.28
N GLU A 271 -1.94 35.34 10.32
CA GLU A 271 -1.28 36.64 10.26
C GLU A 271 0.14 36.51 10.80
N HIS A 272 1.12 36.88 9.99
CA HIS A 272 2.50 37.08 10.41
C HIS A 272 2.99 38.42 9.84
N ASP A 273 4.06 38.45 9.04
CA ASP A 273 4.47 39.66 8.32
C ASP A 273 3.48 40.05 7.19
N LYS A 274 2.63 39.09 6.79
CA LYS A 274 1.55 39.24 5.80
C LYS A 274 0.36 38.40 6.24
N ILE A 275 -0.81 38.72 5.69
CA ILE A 275 -2.01 37.88 5.79
C ILE A 275 -1.86 36.70 4.83
N ILE A 276 -1.91 35.48 5.36
CA ILE A 276 -1.79 34.23 4.61
C ILE A 276 -3.13 33.47 4.72
N PRO A 277 -3.98 33.50 3.68
CA PRO A 277 -5.25 32.79 3.70
C PRO A 277 -5.03 31.27 3.71
N LEU A 278 -5.67 30.57 4.63
CA LEU A 278 -5.63 29.10 4.73
C LEU A 278 -6.91 28.45 4.19
N LYS A 279 -8.04 29.18 4.29
CA LYS A 279 -9.35 28.74 3.81
C LYS A 279 -10.16 29.92 3.30
N ILE A 280 -10.80 29.80 2.14
CA ILE A 280 -11.78 30.75 1.60
C ILE A 280 -13.10 30.00 1.37
N GLY A 281 -14.16 30.44 2.03
CA GLY A 281 -15.44 29.72 2.06
C GLY A 281 -15.26 28.30 2.60
N GLN A 282 -15.50 27.29 1.75
CA GLN A 282 -15.25 25.89 2.07
C GLN A 282 -13.90 25.36 1.56
N LEU A 283 -13.20 26.11 0.70
CA LEU A 283 -11.99 25.68 0.02
C LEU A 283 -10.74 25.92 0.87
N LEU A 284 -9.91 24.91 1.05
CA LEU A 284 -8.58 25.02 1.65
C LEU A 284 -7.56 25.43 0.60
N ILE A 285 -6.67 26.36 0.93
CA ILE A 285 -5.60 26.79 0.04
C ILE A 285 -4.34 25.96 0.34
N GLU A 286 -4.26 24.77 -0.27
CA GLU A 286 -3.19 23.82 0.02
C GLU A 286 -1.79 24.37 -0.23
N GLU A 287 -1.63 25.22 -1.24
CA GLU A 287 -0.33 25.83 -1.56
C GLU A 287 0.15 26.72 -0.41
N ASN A 288 -0.71 27.60 0.11
CA ASN A 288 -0.40 28.43 1.26
C ASN A 288 -0.09 27.59 2.50
N ILE A 289 -0.86 26.54 2.74
CA ILE A 289 -0.67 25.63 3.87
C ILE A 289 0.72 24.95 3.81
N LYS A 290 1.10 24.42 2.64
CA LYS A 290 2.38 23.74 2.44
C LYS A 290 3.55 24.72 2.55
N SER A 291 3.48 25.86 1.85
CA SER A 291 4.53 26.88 1.86
C SER A 291 4.72 27.51 3.23
N LEU A 292 3.64 27.76 3.98
CA LEU A 292 3.72 28.29 5.34
C LEU A 292 4.38 27.31 6.29
N GLY A 293 3.99 26.03 6.24
CA GLY A 293 4.61 25.02 7.10
C GLY A 293 6.10 24.81 6.80
N GLU A 294 6.49 24.79 5.52
CA GLU A 294 7.90 24.76 5.10
C GLU A 294 8.70 25.97 5.61
N TYR A 295 8.16 27.18 5.43
CA TYR A 295 8.78 28.40 5.91
C TYR A 295 9.00 28.38 7.43
N LEU A 296 7.98 28.00 8.19
CA LEU A 296 8.06 27.99 9.65
C LEU A 296 9.04 26.95 10.19
N LEU A 297 9.13 25.78 9.55
CA LEU A 297 10.12 24.76 9.92
C LEU A 297 11.55 25.25 9.64
N LYS A 298 11.83 25.68 8.39
CA LYS A 298 13.17 26.14 7.99
C LYS A 298 13.66 27.38 8.74
N LYS A 299 12.74 28.23 9.20
CA LYS A 299 13.08 29.45 9.96
C LYS A 299 13.46 29.18 11.40
N ASN A 300 12.95 28.11 12.00
CA ASN A 300 13.04 27.87 13.45
C ASN A 300 13.81 26.61 13.84
N ILE A 301 14.04 25.69 12.89
CA ILE A 301 14.78 24.44 13.09
C ILE A 301 15.92 24.40 12.08
#